data_AF-A0A4Q9PC67-F1
#
_entry.id   AF-A0A4Q9PC67-F1
#
_cell.length_a   1.000
_cell.length_b   1.000
_cell.length_c   1.000
_cell.angle_alpha   90.00
_cell.angle_beta   90.00
_cell.angle_gamma   90.00
#
_symmetry.space_group_name_H-M   'P 1'
#
loop_
_entity.id
_entity.type
_entity.pdbx_description
1 polymer ?
#
loop_
_entity_poly.entity_id
_entity_poly.type
_entity_poly.pdbx_seq_one_letter_code
_entity_poly.pdbx_strand_id
1 'polypeptide(L)'
;MIKVSNVAERERQCHLVGADGANSSVRPLVSPVLPTHTGVTGPEISIAPEDTKKPELQDAVELVGRVSMFSLRPREEISPKLDGDDHIRTYAWFPTPADWTLASHPAEVRKVLLEMFKE
;
A
#
# COMPACT_ATOMS: atom_id res chain seq x y z
N MET A 1 39.04 13.69 12.62
CA MET A 1 39.17 12.48 13.46
C MET A 1 37.88 12.36 14.26
N ILE A 2 37.22 11.21 14.15
CA ILE A 2 35.79 10.97 14.36
C ILE A 2 35.38 11.13 15.83
N LYS A 3 34.24 11.78 16.08
CA LYS A 3 33.45 11.53 17.28
C LYS A 3 31.97 11.64 16.95
N VAL A 4 31.39 10.51 16.55
CA VAL A 4 29.93 10.29 16.63
C VAL A 4 29.75 9.09 17.53
N SER A 5 29.64 9.36 18.83
CA SER A 5 29.22 8.39 19.82
C SER A 5 27.72 8.15 19.61
N ASN A 6 27.39 7.12 18.83
CA ASN A 6 26.04 6.61 18.68
C ASN A 6 25.76 5.69 19.87
N VAL A 7 25.28 6.26 20.96
CA VAL A 7 24.66 5.51 22.05
C VAL A 7 23.24 6.04 22.14
N ALA A 8 22.28 5.29 21.60
CA ALA A 8 20.87 5.55 21.85
C ALA A 8 20.64 5.46 23.37
N GLU A 9 20.14 6.54 23.96
CA GLU A 9 19.85 6.61 25.38
C GLU A 9 18.75 5.62 25.75
N ARG A 10 18.97 4.84 26.82
CA ARG A 10 18.01 3.83 27.27
C ARG A 10 17.04 4.47 28.25
N GLU A 11 15.85 4.79 27.75
CA GLU A 11 14.74 5.23 28.59
C GLU A 11 14.16 4.07 29.42
N ARG A 12 13.83 4.35 30.68
CA ARG A 12 13.16 3.39 31.58
C ARG A 12 11.74 3.84 31.85
N GLN A 13 10.79 3.10 31.29
CA GLN A 13 9.37 3.27 31.56
C GLN A 13 8.85 2.13 32.44
N CYS A 14 7.91 2.44 33.34
CA CYS A 14 7.17 1.43 34.12
C CYS A 14 6.14 0.65 33.28
N HIS A 15 5.72 1.21 32.15
CA HIS A 15 4.77 0.61 31.23
C HIS A 15 5.24 0.76 29.79
N LEU A 16 5.05 -0.31 29.01
CA LEU A 16 5.35 -0.36 27.58
C LEU A 16 4.07 -0.72 26.82
N VAL A 17 3.72 0.06 25.80
CA VAL A 17 2.59 -0.20 24.90
C VAL A 17 3.14 -0.45 23.49
N GLY A 18 2.96 -1.66 22.97
CA GLY A 18 3.37 -2.02 21.61
C GLY A 18 2.38 -1.50 20.56
N ALA A 19 2.60 -0.29 20.07
CA ALA A 19 1.81 0.35 19.01
C ALA A 19 2.63 0.54 17.72
N ASP A 20 3.56 -0.39 17.45
CA ASP A 20 4.56 -0.35 16.38
C ASP A 20 4.13 -1.13 15.10
N GLY A 21 2.85 -1.49 14.99
CA GLY A 21 2.24 -2.01 13.77
C GLY A 21 2.45 -3.52 13.52
N ALA A 22 2.17 -3.96 12.30
CA ALA A 22 2.10 -5.38 11.95
C ALA A 22 3.46 -6.11 12.08
N ASN A 23 4.58 -5.42 11.86
CA ASN A 23 5.94 -5.94 12.00
C ASN A 23 6.56 -5.61 13.38
N SER A 24 5.73 -5.66 14.42
CA SER A 24 6.10 -5.26 15.78
C SER A 24 7.34 -5.99 16.31
N SER A 25 8.30 -5.21 16.80
CA SER A 25 9.45 -5.69 17.57
C SER A 25 9.10 -5.85 19.06
N VAL A 26 8.00 -5.26 19.51
CA VAL A 26 7.49 -5.39 20.90
C VAL A 26 6.67 -6.66 21.09
N ARG A 27 5.94 -7.14 20.06
CA ARG A 27 5.06 -8.32 20.12
C ARG A 27 5.70 -9.56 20.77
N PRO A 28 6.98 -9.92 20.50
CA PRO A 28 7.61 -11.08 21.13
C PRO A 28 7.67 -11.04 22.66
N LEU A 29 7.55 -9.86 23.29
CA LEU A 29 7.49 -9.73 24.75
C LEU A 29 6.15 -10.22 25.34
N VAL A 30 5.12 -10.36 24.50
CA VAL A 30 3.76 -10.79 24.90
C VAL A 30 3.40 -12.14 24.29
N SER A 31 3.79 -12.41 23.04
CA SER A 31 3.43 -13.64 22.33
C SER A 31 4.44 -14.00 21.25
N PRO A 32 4.76 -15.30 21.07
CA PRO A 32 5.63 -15.77 19.98
C PRO A 32 4.90 -15.87 18.63
N VAL A 33 3.59 -15.60 18.56
CA VAL A 33 2.80 -15.73 17.33
C VAL A 33 3.31 -14.78 16.25
N LEU A 34 3.52 -15.31 15.05
CA LEU A 34 3.95 -14.57 13.87
C LEU A 34 2.76 -14.30 12.93
N PRO A 35 2.71 -13.11 12.30
CA PRO A 35 1.75 -12.84 11.23
C PRO A 35 1.90 -13.86 10.10
N THR A 36 0.79 -14.33 9.58
CA THR A 36 0.75 -15.24 8.43
C THR A 36 0.12 -14.52 7.25
N HIS A 37 0.72 -14.67 6.06
CA HIS A 37 0.18 -14.13 4.82
C HIS A 37 -1.18 -14.78 4.50
N THR A 38 -2.17 -13.97 4.14
CA THR A 38 -3.55 -14.44 3.90
C THR A 38 -3.78 -14.98 2.49
N GLY A 39 -2.77 -14.90 1.61
CA GLY A 39 -2.84 -15.34 0.21
C GLY A 39 -3.29 -14.25 -0.76
N VAL A 40 -3.37 -12.99 -0.33
CA VAL A 40 -3.75 -11.84 -1.13
C VAL A 40 -2.77 -10.70 -0.89
N THR A 41 -2.33 -10.06 -1.96
CA THR A 41 -1.52 -8.84 -1.92
C THR A 41 -1.98 -7.90 -3.03
N GLY A 42 -1.45 -6.68 -3.03
CA GLY A 42 -1.81 -5.69 -4.02
C GLY A 42 -0.97 -4.43 -3.91
N PRO A 43 -0.66 -3.76 -5.02
CA PRO A 43 -0.13 -2.41 -4.95
C PRO A 43 -1.21 -1.40 -4.56
N GLU A 44 -0.80 -0.42 -3.78
CA GLU A 44 -1.41 0.90 -3.80
C GLU A 44 -0.87 1.67 -5.00
N ILE A 45 -1.76 2.31 -5.76
CA ILE A 45 -1.42 3.16 -6.89
C ILE A 45 -1.95 4.56 -6.56
N SER A 46 -1.08 5.55 -6.73
CA SER A 46 -1.34 6.95 -6.43
C SER A 46 -1.18 7.76 -7.71
N ILE A 47 -2.22 8.54 -8.04
CA ILE A 47 -2.24 9.49 -9.14
C ILE A 47 -2.33 10.88 -8.53
N ALA A 48 -1.32 11.70 -8.81
CA ALA A 48 -1.18 13.01 -8.21
C ALA A 48 -2.24 14.00 -8.75
N PRO A 49 -2.60 15.05 -7.98
CA PRO A 49 -3.62 16.03 -8.38
C PRO A 49 -3.32 16.79 -9.68
N GLU A 50 -2.04 16.93 -10.06
CA GLU A 50 -1.63 17.49 -11.34
C GLU A 50 -1.95 16.58 -12.53
N ASP A 51 -1.92 15.26 -12.31
CA ASP A 51 -2.22 14.26 -13.32
C ASP A 51 -3.73 14.10 -13.49
N THR A 52 -4.50 14.17 -12.40
CA THR A 52 -5.98 14.09 -12.45
C THR A 52 -6.61 15.26 -13.20
N LYS A 53 -5.88 16.35 -13.46
CA LYS A 53 -6.33 17.50 -14.28
C LYS A 53 -6.04 17.34 -15.77
N LYS A 54 -5.32 16.28 -16.16
CA LYS A 54 -4.96 16.06 -17.56
C LYS A 54 -6.17 15.57 -18.37
N PRO A 55 -6.33 16.01 -19.63
CA PRO A 55 -7.45 15.62 -20.48
C PRO A 55 -7.60 14.09 -20.59
N GLU A 56 -6.50 13.37 -20.70
CA GLU A 56 -6.48 11.90 -20.83
C GLU A 56 -6.99 11.13 -19.59
N LEU A 57 -7.15 11.79 -18.44
CA LEU A 57 -7.62 11.18 -17.19
C LEU A 57 -9.01 11.68 -16.75
N GLN A 58 -9.62 12.64 -17.46
CA GLN A 58 -10.92 13.19 -17.06
C GLN A 58 -12.02 12.13 -17.03
N ASP A 59 -12.09 11.26 -18.04
CA ASP A 59 -13.07 10.16 -18.08
C ASP A 59 -12.96 9.26 -16.83
N ALA A 60 -11.74 8.98 -16.38
CA ALA A 60 -11.50 8.18 -15.18
C ALA A 60 -11.90 8.95 -13.90
N VAL A 61 -11.60 10.24 -13.81
CA VAL A 61 -12.00 11.09 -12.68
C VAL A 61 -13.52 11.17 -12.56
N GLU A 62 -14.22 11.36 -13.69
CA GLU A 62 -15.68 11.39 -13.75
C GLU A 62 -16.30 10.04 -13.37
N LEU A 63 -15.73 8.94 -13.86
CA LEU A 63 -16.19 7.59 -13.54
C LEU A 63 -16.06 7.26 -12.06
N VAL A 64 -14.94 7.60 -11.43
CA VAL A 64 -14.72 7.39 -9.99
C VAL A 64 -15.64 8.30 -9.17
N GLY A 65 -15.80 9.55 -9.61
CA GLY A 65 -16.56 10.57 -8.90
C GLY A 65 -16.00 10.85 -7.50
N ARG A 66 -16.78 11.51 -6.64
CA ARG A 66 -16.38 11.85 -5.25
C ARG A 66 -16.72 10.73 -4.24
N VAL A 67 -16.80 9.50 -4.71
CA VAL A 67 -17.11 8.31 -3.91
C VAL A 67 -16.04 7.24 -4.12
N SER A 68 -16.09 6.19 -3.33
CA SER A 68 -15.27 5.00 -3.58
C SER A 68 -15.97 4.13 -4.63
N MET A 69 -15.26 3.79 -5.70
CA MET A 69 -15.71 2.85 -6.71
C MET A 69 -15.04 1.49 -6.47
N PHE A 70 -15.75 0.41 -6.83
CA PHE A 70 -15.25 -0.95 -6.73
C PHE A 70 -15.50 -1.67 -8.06
N SER A 71 -14.43 -2.19 -8.67
CA SER A 71 -14.49 -3.08 -9.82
C SER A 71 -14.03 -4.47 -9.37
N LEU A 72 -14.91 -5.45 -9.46
CA LEU A 72 -14.70 -6.78 -8.90
C LEU A 72 -14.70 -7.84 -10.01
N ARG A 73 -13.69 -8.69 -10.01
CA ARG A 73 -13.63 -9.95 -10.77
C ARG A 73 -13.43 -11.11 -9.79
N PRO A 74 -13.60 -12.38 -10.19
CA PRO A 74 -13.37 -13.50 -9.30
C PRO A 74 -11.97 -13.46 -8.67
N ARG A 75 -11.92 -13.21 -7.35
CA ARG A 75 -10.70 -13.12 -6.53
C ARG A 75 -9.80 -11.90 -6.82
N GLU A 76 -10.27 -10.93 -7.59
CA GLU A 76 -9.51 -9.74 -7.95
C GLU A 76 -10.38 -8.48 -7.80
N GLU A 77 -9.76 -7.38 -7.40
CA GLU A 77 -10.44 -6.12 -7.18
C GLU A 77 -9.56 -4.95 -7.62
N ILE A 78 -10.16 -3.94 -8.24
CA ILE A 78 -9.61 -2.59 -8.28
C ILE A 78 -10.60 -1.62 -7.65
N SER A 79 -10.15 -0.88 -6.63
CA SER A 79 -10.99 0.06 -5.89
C SER A 79 -10.41 1.48 -5.88
N PRO A 80 -10.68 2.27 -6.92
CA PRO A 80 -10.25 3.66 -6.97
C PRO A 80 -11.17 4.57 -6.16
N LYS A 81 -10.57 5.60 -5.59
CA LYS A 81 -11.22 6.67 -4.87
C LYS A 81 -10.56 8.00 -5.22
N LEU A 82 -11.38 8.99 -5.56
CA LEU A 82 -10.97 10.38 -5.63
C LEU A 82 -11.10 10.99 -4.22
N ASP A 83 -9.96 11.38 -3.65
CA ASP A 83 -9.91 12.05 -2.36
C ASP A 83 -10.20 13.56 -2.47
N GLY A 84 -10.39 14.21 -1.32
CA GLY A 84 -10.77 15.62 -1.26
C GLY A 84 -9.69 16.60 -1.74
N ASP A 85 -8.45 16.14 -1.90
CA ASP A 85 -7.30 16.86 -2.44
C ASP A 85 -7.09 16.63 -3.94
N ASP A 86 -8.11 16.11 -4.64
CA ASP A 86 -8.09 15.73 -6.06
C ASP A 86 -7.05 14.65 -6.40
N HIS A 87 -6.59 13.91 -5.40
CA HIS A 87 -5.72 12.76 -5.57
C HIS A 87 -6.55 11.50 -5.81
N ILE A 88 -6.19 10.68 -6.80
CA ILE A 88 -6.79 9.34 -6.94
C ILE A 88 -5.89 8.32 -6.26
N ARG A 89 -6.42 7.66 -5.23
CA ARG A 89 -5.83 6.45 -4.66
C ARG A 89 -6.62 5.24 -5.12
N THR A 90 -5.92 4.22 -5.59
CA THR A 90 -6.54 2.95 -5.94
C THR A 90 -5.72 1.80 -5.41
N TYR A 91 -6.40 0.72 -5.04
CA TYR A 91 -5.78 -0.54 -4.67
C TYR A 91 -6.15 -1.58 -5.70
N ALA A 92 -5.19 -2.42 -6.06
CA ALA A 92 -5.43 -3.59 -6.91
C ALA A 92 -5.15 -4.85 -6.08
N TRP A 93 -6.18 -5.56 -5.63
CA TRP A 93 -6.04 -6.75 -4.80
C TRP A 93 -6.19 -8.01 -5.64
N PHE A 94 -5.28 -8.97 -5.46
CA PHE A 94 -5.32 -10.25 -6.17
C PHE A 94 -4.56 -11.34 -5.40
N PRO A 95 -4.81 -12.64 -5.70
CA PRO A 95 -4.19 -13.74 -4.98
C PRO A 95 -2.73 -13.89 -5.36
N THR A 96 -1.86 -14.03 -4.36
CA THR A 96 -0.42 -14.21 -4.58
C THR A 96 0.19 -15.14 -3.54
N PRO A 97 1.32 -15.80 -3.86
CA PRO A 97 2.15 -16.41 -2.85
C PRO A 97 2.84 -15.32 -1.98
N ALA A 98 3.31 -15.72 -0.80
CA ALA A 98 3.88 -14.79 0.19
C ALA A 98 5.22 -14.17 -0.22
N ASP A 99 5.93 -14.80 -1.16
CA ASP A 99 7.20 -14.35 -1.74
C ASP A 99 7.03 -13.49 -2.99
N TRP A 100 5.78 -13.24 -3.41
CA TRP A 100 5.50 -12.37 -4.55
C TRP A 100 5.92 -10.94 -4.24
N THR A 101 6.58 -10.31 -5.21
CA THR A 101 7.08 -8.93 -5.11
C THR A 101 6.82 -8.19 -6.42
N LEU A 102 6.62 -6.87 -6.29
CA LEU A 102 6.61 -5.97 -7.44
C LEU A 102 8.00 -5.40 -7.67
N ALA A 103 8.26 -5.08 -8.94
CA ALA A 103 9.40 -4.26 -9.29
C ALA A 103 9.34 -2.89 -8.60
N SER A 104 10.50 -2.30 -8.35
CA SER A 104 10.61 -0.97 -7.74
C SER A 104 10.27 0.18 -8.69
N HIS A 105 10.32 -0.06 -10.01
CA HIS A 105 10.09 0.98 -11.01
C HIS A 105 8.62 1.01 -11.47
N PRO A 106 7.92 2.16 -11.38
CA PRO A 106 6.51 2.26 -11.74
C PRO A 106 6.16 1.79 -13.16
N ALA A 107 7.06 2.01 -14.13
CA ALA A 107 6.84 1.59 -15.51
C ALA A 107 6.79 0.05 -15.67
N GLU A 108 7.54 -0.68 -14.85
CA GLU A 108 7.55 -2.15 -14.85
C GLU A 108 6.31 -2.68 -14.15
N VAL A 109 5.94 -2.10 -13.00
CA VAL A 109 4.70 -2.41 -12.28
C VAL A 109 3.48 -2.19 -13.17
N ARG A 110 3.44 -1.08 -13.90
CA ARG A 110 2.35 -0.77 -14.83
C ARG A 110 2.17 -1.87 -15.88
N LYS A 111 3.26 -2.40 -16.44
CA LYS A 111 3.18 -3.50 -17.43
C LYS A 111 2.56 -4.75 -16.82
N VAL A 112 3.00 -5.13 -15.62
CA VAL A 112 2.47 -6.31 -14.90
C VAL A 112 0.98 -6.13 -14.63
N LEU A 113 0.57 -4.97 -14.12
CA LEU A 113 -0.84 -4.69 -13.81
C LEU A 113 -1.72 -4.65 -15.06
N LEU A 114 -1.24 -4.07 -16.16
CA LEU A 114 -1.99 -4.05 -17.41
C LEU A 114 -2.20 -5.46 -17.98
N GLU A 115 -1.24 -6.37 -17.82
CA GLU A 115 -1.42 -7.76 -18.24
C GLU A 115 -2.33 -8.54 -17.28
N MET A 116 -2.28 -8.28 -15.97
CA MET A 116 -3.19 -8.90 -14.99
C MET A 116 -4.65 -8.45 -15.18
N PHE A 117 -4.86 -7.17 -15.45
CA PHE A 117 -6.19 -6.57 -15.61
C PHE A 117 -6.64 -6.40 -17.05
N LYS A 118 -5.97 -7.09 -17.97
CA LYS A 118 -6.42 -7.23 -19.36
C LYS A 118 -7.75 -7.99 -19.39
N GLU A 119 -8.61 -7.60 -20.33
CA GLU A 119 -9.83 -8.33 -20.68
C GLU A 119 -9.52 -9.55 -21.55
#